data_AF-A0A923V4T7-F1
#
_entry.id   AF-A0A923V4T7-F1
#
_cell.length_a   1.000
_cell.length_b   1.000
_cell.length_c   1.000
_cell.angle_alpha   90.00
_cell.angle_beta   90.00
_cell.angle_gamma   90.00
#
_symmetry.space_group_name_H-M   'P 1'
#
loop_
_entity.id
_entity.type
_entity.pdbx_description
1 polymer ?
#
loop_
_entity_poly.entity_id
_entity_poly.type
_entity_poly.pdbx_seq_one_letter_code
_entity_poly.pdbx_strand_id
1 'polypeptide(L)' 'MKIEKAILAGGCFWGVEDLIRNLPGVTDTVVGYTGGEVPNATYRNHGNHAEGIAVT' A
#
# COMPACT_ATOMS: atom_id res chain seq x y z
N MET A 1 6.34 22.33 0.01
CA MET A 1 5.68 21.69 1.17
C MET A 1 6.33 20.35 1.39
N LYS A 2 6.46 19.87 2.64
CA LYS A 2 6.95 18.52 2.92
C LYS A 2 5.74 17.57 2.88
N ILE A 3 5.79 16.58 1.98
CA ILE A 3 4.76 15.55 1.88
C ILE A 3 5.15 14.41 2.83
N GLU A 4 4.22 13.98 3.66
CA GLU A 4 4.43 12.88 4.61
C GLU A 4 3.97 11.55 3.97
N LYS A 5 4.56 10.43 4.39
CA LYS A 5 4.23 9.11 3.86
C LYS A 5 3.65 8.21 4.95
N ALA A 6 2.58 7.50 4.62
CA ALA A 6 2.01 6.43 5.43
C ALA A 6 1.96 5.11 4.66
N ILE A 7 2.01 3.99 5.38
CA ILE A 7 1.78 2.64 4.83
C ILE A 7 0.62 2.01 5.58
N LEU A 8 -0.38 1.54 4.84
CA LEU A 8 -1.61 0.96 5.39
C LEU A 8 -1.83 -0.43 4.79
N ALA A 9 -2.26 -1.40 5.60
CA ALA A 9 -2.62 -2.74 5.17
C ALA A 9 -4.00 -3.10 5.76
N GLY A 10 -4.97 -3.41 4.89
CA GLY A 10 -6.39 -3.47 5.28
C GLY A 10 -7.25 -4.44 4.47
N GLY A 11 -6.66 -5.45 3.84
CA GLY A 11 -7.33 -6.36 2.91
C GLY A 11 -6.87 -6.13 1.48
N CYS A 12 -7.73 -6.43 0.49
CA CYS A 12 -7.38 -6.31 -0.92
C CYS A 12 -6.98 -4.87 -1.27
N PHE A 13 -5.74 -4.66 -1.73
CA PHE A 13 -5.22 -3.31 -1.97
C PHE A 13 -6.00 -2.52 -3.02
N TRP A 14 -6.77 -3.17 -3.91
CA TRP A 14 -7.52 -2.49 -4.97
C TRP A 14 -8.70 -1.74 -4.37
N GLY A 15 -9.42 -2.37 -3.44
CA GLY A 15 -10.52 -1.73 -2.73
C GLY A 15 -10.02 -0.64 -1.79
N VAL A 16 -8.90 -0.89 -1.11
CA VAL A 16 -8.29 0.09 -0.20
C VAL A 16 -7.78 1.31 -0.96
N GLU A 17 -7.08 1.12 -2.08
CA GLU A 17 -6.58 2.19 -2.94
C GLU A 17 -7.72 3.02 -3.52
N ASP A 18 -8.76 2.39 -4.09
CA ASP A 18 -9.86 3.13 -4.72
C ASP A 18 -10.61 4.03 -3.73
N LEU A 19 -10.75 3.58 -2.47
CA LEU A 19 -11.33 4.40 -1.40
C LEU A 19 -10.39 5.54 -0.96
N ILE A 20 -9.10 5.25 -0.77
CA ILE A 20 -8.16 6.21 -0.16
C ILE A 20 -7.67 7.27 -1.14
N ARG A 21 -7.46 6.94 -2.41
CA ARG A 21 -6.92 7.87 -3.42
C ARG A 21 -7.80 9.11 -3.67
N ASN A 22 -9.07 9.04 -3.27
CA ASN A 22 -10.03 10.13 -3.42
C ASN A 22 -10.15 11.01 -2.16
N LEU A 23 -9.42 10.71 -1.08
CA LEU A 23 -9.50 11.47 0.17
C LEU A 23 -8.79 12.83 0.03
N PRO A 24 -9.34 13.91 0.62
CA PRO A 24 -8.70 15.22 0.60
C PRO A 24 -7.30 15.19 1.21
N GLY A 25 -6.33 15.71 0.47
CA GLY A 25 -4.93 15.78 0.90
C GLY A 25 -4.07 14.58 0.49
N VAL A 26 -4.67 13.51 -0.06
CA VAL A 26 -3.90 12.45 -0.73
C VAL A 26 -3.44 12.97 -2.09
N THR A 27 -2.13 12.84 -2.35
CA THR A 27 -1.47 13.29 -3.57
C THR A 27 -1.06 12.13 -4.47
N ASP A 28 -0.70 10.97 -3.89
CA ASP A 28 -0.32 9.77 -4.63
C ASP A 28 -0.56 8.48 -3.82
N THR A 29 -0.80 7.37 -4.52
CA THR A 29 -0.96 6.04 -3.94
C THR A 29 -0.18 4.98 -4.73
N VAL A 30 0.45 4.05 -4.02
CA VAL A 30 1.14 2.91 -4.63
C VAL A 30 0.80 1.63 -3.87
N VAL A 31 0.23 0.64 -4.58
CA VAL A 31 -0.04 -0.70 -4.02
C VAL A 31 1.23 -1.56 -3.98
N GLY A 32 1.30 -2.49 -3.03
CA GLY A 32 2.38 -3.45 -2.93
C GLY A 32 2.25 -4.43 -1.77
N TYR A 33 3.36 -5.06 -1.44
CA TYR A 33 3.48 -6.05 -0.37
C TYR A 33 4.45 -5.54 0.69
N THR A 34 4.09 -5.63 1.96
CA THR A 34 4.91 -5.13 3.07
C THR A 34 4.75 -5.94 4.35
N GLY A 35 5.69 -5.77 5.28
CA GLY A 35 5.65 -6.36 6.62
C GLY A 35 6.08 -7.84 6.72
N GLY A 36 6.43 -8.49 5.60
CA GLY A 36 6.96 -9.84 5.58
C GLY A 36 8.48 -9.93 5.37
N GLU A 37 8.99 -11.15 5.31
CA GLU A 37 10.45 -11.43 5.29
C GLU A 37 11.03 -11.70 3.90
N VAL A 38 10.19 -12.09 2.93
CA VAL A 38 10.64 -12.49 1.59
C VAL A 38 11.03 -11.24 0.78
N PRO A 39 12.25 -11.16 0.22
CA PRO A 39 12.64 -10.06 -0.66
C PRO A 39 11.96 -10.16 -2.02
N ASN A 40 11.82 -9.03 -2.72
CA ASN A 40 11.26 -8.95 -4.08
C ASN A 40 9.89 -9.64 -4.22
N ALA A 41 9.00 -9.38 -3.26
CA ALA A 41 7.65 -9.93 -3.25
C ALA A 41 6.91 -9.62 -4.56
N THR A 42 6.14 -10.59 -5.04
CA THR A 42 5.31 -10.51 -6.23
C THR A 42 3.91 -11.00 -5.91
N TYR A 43 2.94 -10.72 -6.79
CA TYR A 43 1.57 -11.20 -6.63
C TYR A 43 1.43 -12.71 -6.41
N ARG A 44 2.30 -13.51 -7.06
CA ARG A 44 2.27 -14.98 -6.92
C ARG A 44 3.16 -15.50 -5.79
N ASN A 45 4.04 -14.67 -5.24
CA ASN A 45 5.01 -15.06 -4.22
C ASN A 45 5.35 -13.86 -3.34
N HIS A 46 4.61 -13.71 -2.23
CA HIS A 46 4.83 -12.65 -1.25
C HIS A 46 4.82 -13.16 0.20
N GLY A 47 4.97 -14.47 0.45
CA GLY A 47 5.13 -15.05 1.79
C GLY A 47 4.11 -14.54 2.82
N ASN A 48 4.61 -14.05 3.96
CA ASN A 48 3.82 -13.44 5.04
C ASN A 48 3.63 -11.92 4.90
N HIS A 49 3.97 -11.32 3.76
CA HIS A 49 3.65 -9.91 3.51
C HIS A 49 2.15 -9.70 3.42
N ALA A 50 1.69 -8.56 3.94
CA ALA A 50 0.33 -8.09 3.73
C ALA A 50 0.24 -7.29 2.43
N GLU A 51 -0.89 -7.37 1.75
CA GLU A 51 -1.28 -6.37 0.75
C GLU A 51 -1.44 -5.01 1.46
N GLY A 52 -0.71 -4.01 0.96
CA GLY A 52 -0.73 -2.68 1.53
C GLY A 52 -0.61 -1.60 0.46
N ILE A 53 -0.87 -0.37 0.89
CA ILE A 53 -0.73 0.83 0.07
C ILE A 53 0.20 1.82 0.75
N ALA A 54 1.10 2.44 -0.02
CA ALA A 54 1.81 3.64 0.39
C ALA A 54 1.00 4.86 -0.04
N VAL A 55 0.80 5.80 0.87
CA VAL A 55 0.03 7.04 0.66
C VAL A 55 0.93 8.22 0.92
N THR A 56 0.87 9.21 0.04
CA THR A 56 1.55 10.51 0.15
C THR A 56 0.61 11.61 -0.24
#